data_AF-A0A350YWR4-F1
#
_entry.id   AF-A0A350YWR4-F1
#
_cell.length_a   1.000
_cell.length_b   1.000
_cell.length_c   1.000
_cell.angle_alpha   90.00
_cell.angle_beta   90.00
_cell.angle_gamma   90.00
#
_symmetry.space_group_name_H-M   'P 1'
#
loop_
_entity.id
_entity.type
_entity.pdbx_description
1 polymer ?
#
loop_
_entity_poly.entity_id
_entity_poly.type
_entity_poly.pdbx_seq_one_letter_code
_entity_poly.pdbx_strand_id
1 'polypeptide(L)' 'MNSNRKYLIISIFVAVSIVLLIRLFYLQVIDNTYKEFATSNVLRKVVQYPARGLIYDRNGELLVYNKAAYDLLVTPRE' A
#
# COMPACT_ATOMS: atom_id res chain seq x y z
N MET A 1 20.62 -3.19 52.62
CA MET A 1 19.82 -2.97 51.40
C MET A 1 19.56 -4.34 50.77
N ASN A 2 18.34 -4.87 50.86
CA ASN A 2 18.06 -6.30 50.61
C ASN A 2 18.23 -6.67 49.13
N SER A 3 19.35 -7.31 48.80
CA SER A 3 19.75 -7.73 47.45
C SER A 3 18.67 -8.54 46.71
N ASN A 4 17.84 -9.30 47.44
CA ASN A 4 16.71 -10.06 46.86
C ASN A 4 15.70 -9.19 46.11
N ARG A 5 15.38 -7.99 46.61
CA ARG A 5 14.41 -7.10 45.94
C ARG A 5 14.95 -6.60 44.61
N LYS A 6 16.26 -6.34 44.53
CA LYS A 6 16.94 -5.90 43.31
C LYS A 6 16.89 -6.98 42.22
N TYR A 7 17.18 -8.24 42.55
CA TYR A 7 17.10 -9.34 41.60
C TYR A 7 15.67 -9.60 41.12
N LEU A 8 14.67 -9.45 41.99
CA LEU A 8 13.26 -9.60 41.65
C LEU A 8 12.82 -8.54 40.62
N ILE A 9 13.20 -7.28 40.83
CA ILE A 9 12.88 -6.19 39.90
C ILE A 9 13.58 -6.39 38.55
N ILE A 10 14.86 -6.80 38.54
CA ILE A 10 15.60 -7.06 37.30
C ILE A 10 14.97 -8.22 36.52
N SER A 11 14.59 -9.31 37.21
CA SER A 11 13.92 -10.45 36.60
C SER A 11 12.64 -10.06 35.87
N ILE A 12 11.78 -9.25 36.52
CA ILE A 12 10.54 -8.76 35.91
C ILE A 12 10.84 -7.93 34.66
N PHE A 13 11.83 -7.03 34.73
CA PHE A 13 12.20 -6.19 33.59
C PHE A 13 12.69 -7.03 32.41
N VAL A 14 13.55 -8.02 32.66
CA VAL A 14 14.07 -8.93 31.63
C VAL A 14 12.93 -9.75 31.03
N ALA A 15 12.01 -10.27 31.83
CA ALA A 15 10.86 -11.02 31.33
C ALA A 15 9.99 -10.16 30.39
N VAL A 16 9.68 -8.92 30.79
CA VAL A 16 8.92 -7.98 29.93
C VAL A 16 9.68 -7.68 28.64
N SER A 17 10.99 -7.44 28.72
CA SER A 17 11.82 -7.21 27.52
C SER A 17 11.79 -8.40 26.56
N ILE A 18 11.88 -9.64 27.07
CA ILE A 18 11.80 -10.84 26.24
C ILE A 18 10.44 -10.95 25.55
N VAL A 19 9.35 -10.71 26.26
CA VAL A 19 8.00 -10.74 25.68
C VAL A 19 7.87 -9.71 24.54
N LEU A 20 8.38 -8.50 24.74
CA LEU A 20 8.37 -7.47 23.70
C LEU A 20 9.24 -7.84 22.50
N LEU A 21 10.41 -8.43 22.71
CA LEU A 21 11.28 -8.90 21.63
C LEU A 21 10.61 -10.00 20.79
N ILE A 22 9.95 -10.97 21.43
CA ILE A 22 9.20 -12.02 20.73
C ILE A 22 8.07 -11.41 19.91
N ARG A 23 7.34 -10.43 20.48
CA ARG A 23 6.26 -9.75 19.77
C ARG A 23 6.76 -8.98 18.54
N LEU A 24 7.90 -8.29 18.67
CA LEU A 24 8.52 -7.58 17.55
C LEU A 24 9.00 -8.55 16.47
N PHE A 25 9.63 -9.65 16.85
CA PHE A 25 10.06 -10.68 15.90
C PHE A 25 8.87 -11.28 15.14
N TYR A 26 7.77 -11.56 15.83
CA TYR A 26 6.54 -12.04 15.20
C TYR A 26 6.03 -11.07 14.13
N LEU A 27 5.94 -9.77 14.46
CA LEU A 27 5.45 -8.75 13.53
C LEU A 27 6.39 -8.50 12.35
N GLN A 28 7.70 -8.72 12.51
CA GLN A 28 8.67 -8.43 11.45
C GLN A 28 8.97 -9.63 10.56
N VAL A 29 8.98 -10.85 11.11
CA VAL A 29 9.44 -12.05 10.41
C VAL A 29 8.30 -12.99 10.02
N ILE A 30 7.30 -13.14 10.89
CA ILE A 30 6.17 -14.05 10.63
C ILE A 30 5.06 -13.29 9.90
N ASP A 31 4.76 -12.07 10.33
CA ASP A 31 3.64 -11.29 9.80
C ASP A 31 4.03 -10.43 8.59
N ASN A 32 3.88 -10.98 7.39
CA ASN A 32 4.07 -10.24 6.12
C ASN A 32 2.88 -9.35 5.75
N THR A 33 1.80 -9.37 6.53
CA THR A 33 0.54 -8.68 6.23
C THR A 33 0.73 -7.18 6.03
N TYR A 34 1.61 -6.55 6.83
CA TYR A 34 1.92 -5.12 6.68
C TYR A 34 2.65 -4.79 5.38
N LYS A 35 3.48 -5.71 4.86
CA LYS A 35 4.11 -5.56 3.54
C LYS A 35 3.08 -5.67 2.42
N GLU A 36 2.12 -6.58 2.52
CA GLU A 36 1.07 -6.72 1.50
C GLU A 36 0.13 -5.51 1.47
N PHE A 37 -0.29 -5.00 2.62
CA PHE A 37 -1.11 -3.78 2.68
C PHE A 37 -0.36 -2.54 2.17
N ALA A 38 0.93 -2.39 2.49
CA ALA A 38 1.75 -1.31 1.94
C ALA A 38 1.88 -1.42 0.42
N THR A 39 2.08 -2.64 -0.10
CA THR A 39 2.19 -2.90 -1.54
C THR A 39 0.89 -2.58 -2.28
N SER A 40 -0.26 -2.97 -1.71
CA SER A 40 -1.58 -2.70 -2.31
C SER A 40 -1.97 -1.22 -2.28
N ASN A 41 -1.51 -0.45 -1.29
CA ASN A 41 -1.79 0.99 -1.19
C ASN A 41 -0.84 1.86 -2.02
N VAL A 42 0.41 1.42 -2.22
CA VAL A 42 1.41 2.17 -3.00
C VAL A 42 1.35 1.84 -4.48
N LEU A 43 1.12 0.58 -4.86
CA LEU A 43 1.02 0.17 -6.26
C LEU A 43 -0.44 0.25 -6.73
N ARG A 44 -0.96 1.47 -6.89
CA ARG A 44 -2.20 1.66 -7.64
C ARG A 44 -1.92 1.36 -9.11
N LYS A 45 -2.14 0.11 -9.54
CA LYS A 45 -2.08 -0.28 -10.95
C LYS A 45 -3.17 0.47 -11.71
N VAL A 46 -2.85 1.64 -12.23
CA VAL A 46 -3.72 2.36 -13.16
C VAL A 46 -3.45 1.78 -14.54
N VAL A 47 -4.42 1.03 -15.07
CA VAL A 47 -4.37 0.53 -16.45
C VAL A 47 -4.48 1.73 -17.38
N GLN A 48 -3.36 2.13 -17.99
CA GLN A 48 -3.36 3.16 -19.02
C GLN A 48 -3.61 2.49 -20.37
N TYR A 49 -4.82 2.63 -20.90
CA TYR A 49 -5.14 2.15 -22.25
C TYR A 49 -4.44 3.04 -23.29
N PRO A 50 -3.80 2.45 -24.31
CA PRO A 50 -3.21 3.22 -25.39
C PRO A 50 -4.31 3.91 -26.21
N ALA A 51 -3.95 5.03 -26.85
CA ALA A 51 -4.85 5.69 -27.79
C ALA A 51 -5.16 4.75 -28.97
N ARG A 52 -6.41 4.74 -29.44
CA ARG A 52 -6.80 3.99 -30.65
C ARG A 52 -6.08 4.58 -31.85
N GLY A 53 -5.54 3.72 -32.71
CA GLY A 53 -4.89 4.13 -33.95
C GLY A 53 -5.84 4.87 -34.89
N LEU A 54 -5.27 5.69 -35.75
CA LEU A 54 -5.98 6.37 -36.82
C LEU A 54 -6.21 5.38 -37.97
N ILE A 55 -7.45 5.28 -38.46
CA ILE A 55 -7.79 4.42 -39.60
C ILE A 55 -7.99 5.30 -40.82
N TYR A 56 -7.29 5.00 -41.91
CA TYR A 56 -7.35 5.71 -43.18
C TYR A 56 -7.92 4.82 -44.28
N ASP A 57 -8.62 5.42 -45.24
CA ASP A 57 -8.94 4.76 -46.50
C ASP A 57 -7.69 4.60 -47.39
N ARG A 58 -7.80 3.79 -48.45
CA ARG A 58 -6.75 3.56 -49.47
C ARG A 58 -6.26 4.84 -50.16
N ASN A 59 -7.07 5.90 -50.12
CA ASN A 59 -6.75 7.22 -50.66
C ASN A 59 -6.14 8.18 -49.62
N GLY A 60 -5.86 7.71 -48.40
CA GLY A 60 -5.27 8.52 -47.31
C GLY A 60 -6.25 9.38 -46.53
N GLU A 61 -7.57 9.20 -46.74
CA GLU A 61 -8.60 9.95 -46.03
C GLU A 61 -8.88 9.35 -44.64
N LEU A 62 -8.94 10.18 -43.61
CA LEU A 62 -9.11 9.76 -42.21
C LEU A 62 -10.56 9.34 -41.94
N LEU A 63 -10.79 8.06 -41.65
CA LEU A 63 -12.12 7.50 -41.40
C LEU A 63 -12.46 7.39 -39.92
N VAL A 64 -11.49 7.03 -39.06
CA VAL A 64 -11.73 6.84 -37.62
C VAL A 64 -10.58 7.43 -36.83
N TYR A 65 -10.92 8.30 -35.87
CA TYR A 65 -10.00 8.85 -34.88
C TYR A 65 -10.70 9.06 -33.53
N ASN A 66 -9.91 9.11 -32.47
CA ASN A 66 -10.43 9.42 -31.13
C ASN A 66 -10.41 10.94 -30.90
N LYS A 67 -11.54 11.52 -30.49
CA LYS A 67 -11.64 12.92 -30.05
C LYS A 67 -11.91 12.92 -28.55
N ALA A 68 -11.12 13.65 -27.78
CA ALA A 68 -11.35 13.80 -26.35
C ALA A 68 -12.73 14.46 -26.11
N ALA A 69 -13.62 13.74 -25.43
CA ALA A 69 -14.87 14.27 -24.92
C ALA A 69 -14.69 14.60 -23.45
N TYR A 70 -14.98 15.85 -23.07
CA TYR A 70 -14.88 16.31 -21.69
C TYR A 70 -16.28 16.44 -21.11
N ASP A 71 -16.59 15.66 -20.08
CA ASP A 71 -17.82 15.80 -19.29
C ASP A 71 -17.52 16.49 -17.95
N LEU A 72 -18.41 17.39 -17.54
CA LEU A 72 -18.38 18.07 -16.26
C LEU A 72 -19.26 17.33 -15.26
N LEU A 73 -18.64 16.65 -14.30
CA LEU A 73 -19.32 16.04 -13.16
C LEU A 73 -19.26 16.99 -11.97
N VAL A 74 -20.43 17.52 -11.58
CA VAL A 74 -20.59 18.32 -10.36
C VAL A 74 -21.27 17.44 -9.31
N THR A 75 -20.62 17.25 -8.17
CA THR A 75 -21.24 16.68 -6.97
C THR A 75 -21.77 17.83 -6.11
N PRO A 76 -23.08 18.08 -6.07
CA PRO A 76 -23.64 19.11 -5.21
C PRO A 76 -23.39 18.71 -3.75
N ARG A 77 -22.91 19.66 -2.95
CA ARG A 77 -22.89 19.55 -1.49
C ARG A 77 -23.98 20.47 -0.98
N GLU A 78 -24.89 19.92 -0.17
CA GLU A 78 -25.84 20.72 0.62
C GLU A 78 -25.10 21.50 1.72
#